data_AF-A0A710AX37-F1
#
_entry.id   AF-A0A710AX37-F1
#
_cell.length_a   1.000
_cell.length_b   1.000
_cell.length_c   1.000
_cell.angle_alpha   90.00
_cell.angle_beta   90.00
_cell.angle_gamma   90.00
#
_symmetry.space_group_name_H-M   'P 1'
#
loop_
_entity.id
_entity.type
_entity.pdbx_description
1 polymer ?
#
loop_
_entity_poly.entity_id
_entity_poly.type
_entity_poly.pdbx_seq_one_letter_code
_entity_poly.pdbx_strand_id
1 'polypeptide(L)' 'MIDGKTANEIFDSIRQHIIAGTLRAEDSLPPVRELASELKVNRNTVAAAYKRLITAG' A
#
# COMPACT_ATOMS: atom_id res chain seq x y z
N MET A 1 0.22 -7.38 -8.96
CA MET A 1 1.55 -7.16 -8.36
C MET A 1 1.55 -5.69 -8.01
N ILE A 2 2.02 -5.31 -6.83
CA ILE A 2 2.01 -3.89 -6.49
C ILE A 2 3.19 -3.25 -7.22
N ASP A 3 2.95 -2.15 -7.92
CA ASP A 3 3.94 -1.43 -8.70
C ASP A 3 3.76 0.09 -8.49
N GLY A 4 4.89 0.81 -8.46
CA GLY A 4 4.91 2.25 -8.22
C GLY A 4 6.18 2.72 -7.52
N LYS A 5 6.68 3.89 -7.91
CA LYS A 5 7.86 4.54 -7.27
C LYS A 5 7.45 5.65 -6.31
N THR A 6 6.22 6.13 -6.42
CA THR A 6 5.68 7.25 -5.62
C THR A 6 4.56 6.80 -4.69
N ALA A 7 4.29 7.61 -3.65
CA ALA A 7 3.24 7.30 -2.68
C ALA A 7 1.84 7.20 -3.31
N ASN A 8 1.58 7.97 -4.38
CA ASN A 8 0.30 7.91 -5.09
C ASN A 8 0.18 6.65 -5.95
N GLU A 9 1.21 6.26 -6.70
CA GLU A 9 1.17 5.03 -7.50
C GLU A 9 1.00 3.79 -6.62
N ILE A 10 1.78 3.74 -5.54
CA ILE A 10 1.69 2.66 -4.54
C ILE A 10 0.31 2.66 -3.89
N PHE A 11 -0.22 3.84 -3.54
CA PHE A 11 -1.57 3.97 -3.00
C PHE A 11 -2.63 3.46 -3.97
N ASP A 12 -2.59 3.85 -5.25
CA ASP A 12 -3.57 3.43 -6.25
C ASP A 12 -3.50 1.91 -6.48
N SER A 13 -2.28 1.36 -6.59
CA SER A 13 -2.07 -0.07 -6.78
C SER A 13 -2.55 -0.89 -5.56
N ILE A 14 -2.22 -0.45 -4.34
CA ILE A 14 -2.73 -1.05 -3.09
C ILE A 14 -4.26 -0.93 -3.03
N ARG A 15 -4.80 0.26 -3.30
CA ARG A 15 -6.25 0.54 -3.24
C ARG A 15 -7.01 -0.33 -4.23
N GLN A 16 -6.51 -0.50 -5.44
CA GLN A 16 -7.06 -1.43 -6.44
C GLN A 16 -7.08 -2.86 -5.92
N HIS A 17 -6.00 -3.32 -5.28
CA HIS A 17 -5.91 -4.67 -4.70
C HIS A 17 -6.80 -4.89 -3.47
N ILE A 18 -7.05 -3.85 -2.67
CA ILE A 18 -8.00 -3.86 -1.56
C ILE A 18 -9.45 -3.88 -2.10
N ILE A 19 -9.77 -3.03 -3.07
CA ILE A 19 -11.10 -2.98 -3.72
C ILE A 19 -11.39 -4.29 -4.47
N ALA A 20 -10.38 -4.90 -5.08
CA ALA A 20 -10.48 -6.21 -5.72
C ALA A 20 -10.79 -7.36 -4.73
N GLY A 21 -10.83 -7.10 -3.41
CA GLY A 21 -11.21 -8.07 -2.39
C GLY A 21 -10.13 -9.08 -2.04
N THR A 22 -8.92 -8.92 -2.59
CA THR A 22 -7.74 -9.75 -2.29
C THR A 22 -7.05 -9.38 -0.98
N LEU A 23 -7.30 -8.17 -0.44
CA LEU A 23 -6.76 -7.71 0.84
C LEU A 23 -7.92 -7.29 1.74
N ARG A 24 -8.24 -8.11 2.74
CA ARG A 24 -9.20 -7.75 3.80
C ARG A 24 -8.49 -6.95 4.86
N ALA A 25 -9.06 -5.83 5.30
CA ALA A 25 -8.49 -4.99 6.38
C ALA A 25 -8.30 -5.73 7.73
N GLU A 26 -8.98 -6.87 7.90
CA GLU A 26 -8.90 -7.76 9.07
C GLU A 26 -7.92 -8.92 8.90
N ASP A 27 -7.49 -9.23 7.67
CA ASP A 27 -6.29 -10.03 7.43
C ASP A 27 -5.11 -9.06 7.53
N SER A 28 -4.20 -9.29 8.47
CA SER A 28 -3.07 -8.40 8.78
C SER A 28 -2.50 -7.76 7.52
N LEU A 29 -2.78 -6.46 7.31
CA LEU A 29 -2.26 -5.70 6.19
C LEU A 29 -0.74 -5.97 6.11
N PRO A 30 -0.21 -6.34 4.92
CA PRO A 30 1.20 -6.64 4.79
C PRO A 30 1.99 -5.47 5.35
N PRO A 31 2.90 -5.72 6.30
CA PRO A 31 3.56 -4.66 7.02
C PRO A 31 4.25 -3.74 6.02
N VAL A 32 4.13 -2.42 6.23
CA VAL A 32 4.76 -1.35 5.42
C VAL A 32 6.21 -1.65 5.06
N ARG A 33 6.91 -2.38 5.94
CA ARG A 33 8.29 -2.85 5.75
C ARG A 33 8.46 -3.92 4.67
N GLU A 34 7.59 -4.91 4.58
CA GLU A 34 7.66 -5.94 3.53
C GLU A 34 7.38 -5.33 2.17
N LEU A 35 6.30 -4.57 2.07
CA LEU A 35 5.92 -3.95 0.81
C LEU A 35 6.99 -2.94 0.32
N ALA A 36 7.59 -2.18 1.24
CA ALA A 36 8.72 -1.31 0.92
C ALA A 36 9.95 -2.07 0.42
N SER A 37 10.24 -3.24 1.00
CA SER A 37 11.35 -4.10 0.56
C SER A 37 11.10 -4.72 -0.81
N GLU A 38 9.90 -5.19 -1.09
CA GLU A 38 9.53 -5.76 -2.39
C GLU A 38 9.58 -4.71 -3.51
N LEU A 39 9.00 -3.54 -3.26
CA LEU A 39 8.98 -2.41 -4.21
C LEU A 39 10.31 -1.66 -4.28
N LYS A 40 11.25 -1.91 -3.35
CA LYS A 40 12.48 -1.12 -3.15
C LYS A 40 12.23 0.39 -3.03
N VAL A 41 11.16 0.75 -2.35
CA VAL A 41 10.75 2.15 -2.12
C VAL A 41 10.93 2.53 -0.67
N ASN A 42 11.00 3.83 -0.39
CA ASN A 42 11.18 4.29 0.99
C ASN A 42 9.95 3.92 1.84
N ARG A 43 10.18 3.35 3.03
CA ARG A 43 9.14 3.04 4.02
C ARG A 43 8.24 4.25 4.32
N ASN A 44 8.78 5.47 4.28
CA ASN A 44 8.02 6.71 4.45
C ASN A 44 7.02 6.93 3.30
N THR A 45 7.36 6.53 2.08
CA THR A 45 6.49 6.61 0.90
C THR A 45 5.31 5.65 1.04
N VAL A 46 5.58 4.42 1.48
CA VAL A 46 4.54 3.41 1.75
C VAL A 46 3.69 3.83 2.95
N ALA A 47 4.30 4.36 4.01
CA ALA A 47 3.57 4.89 5.16
C ALA A 47 2.66 6.07 4.78
N ALA A 48 3.13 6.96 3.90
CA ALA A 48 2.32 8.05 3.36
C ALA A 48 1.14 7.51 2.53
N ALA A 49 1.36 6.51 1.68
CA ALA A 49 0.31 5.83 0.93
C ALA A 49 -0.74 5.22 1.88
N TYR A 50 -0.32 4.45 2.88
CA TYR A 50 -1.21 3.86 3.89
C TYR A 50 -2.01 4.91 4.67
N LYS A 51 -1.34 5.96 5.14
CA LYS A 51 -2.00 7.03 5.90
C LYS A 51 -3.06 7.74 5.06
N ARG A 52 -2.77 7.93 3.78
CA ARG A 52 -3.72 8.45 2.79
C ARG A 52 -4.87 7.48 2.53
N LEU A 53 -4.63 6.17 2.58
CA LEU A 53 -5.64 5.11 2.45
C LEU A 53 -6.59 5.04 3.64
N ILE A 54 -6.08 5.24 4.85
CA ILE A 54 -6.90 5.35 6.06
C ILE A 54 -7.70 6.66 6.08
N THR A 55 -7.11 7.76 5.58
CA THR A 55 -7.76 9.08 5.57
C THR A 55 -8.79 9.24 4.45
N ALA A 56 -8.61 8.52 3.33
CA ALA A 56 -9.53 8.51 2.20
C ALA A 56 -10.66 7.47 2.33
N GLY A 57 -10.67 6.71 3.43
CA GLY A 57 -11.71 5.76 3.80
C GLY A 57 -12.87 6.42 4.54
#